data_AF-A0A2P2LAI2-F1
#
_entry.id   AF-A0A2P2LAI2-F1
#
_cell.length_a   1.000
_cell.length_b   1.000
_cell.length_c   1.000
_cell.angle_alpha   90.00
_cell.angle_beta   90.00
_cell.angle_gamma   90.00
#
_symmetry.space_group_name_H-M   'P 1'
#
loop_
_entity.id
_entity.type
_entity.pdbx_description
1 polymer ?
#
loop_
_entity_poly.entity_id
_entity_poly.type
_entity_poly.pdbx_seq_one_letter_code
_entity_poly.pdbx_strand_id
1 'polypeptide(L)'
;MIGRIGKGSSYTPSRLPPKPLEIWAYEVSPFCKVVREVLVELELPHIYRSCARGSPKRQILYNKTGHFQVPYLEDPNTGVQMFESAEIVEYLRATYAVQ
;
A
#
# COMPACT_ATOMS: atom_id res chain seq x y z
N MET A 1 16.58 -18.70 -4.84
CA MET A 1 15.52 -17.69 -4.69
C MET A 1 14.31 -18.39 -4.07
N ILE A 2 14.23 -18.44 -2.73
CA ILE A 2 13.03 -18.96 -2.07
C ILE A 2 11.93 -17.94 -2.35
N GLY A 3 11.06 -18.25 -3.32
CA GLY A 3 9.95 -17.38 -3.68
C GLY A 3 9.07 -17.08 -2.47
N ARG A 4 8.34 -15.96 -2.48
CA ARG A 4 7.36 -15.59 -1.45
C ARG A 4 6.12 -16.50 -1.52
N ILE A 5 6.31 -17.81 -1.38
CA ILE A 5 5.28 -18.84 -1.51
C ILE A 5 4.16 -18.56 -0.51
N GLY A 6 2.93 -18.49 -1.01
CA GLY A 6 1.72 -18.25 -0.21
C GLY A 6 1.40 -16.78 0.11
N LYS A 7 2.33 -15.83 -0.07
CA LYS A 7 2.05 -14.42 0.19
C LYS A 7 1.12 -13.83 -0.86
N GLY A 8 0.07 -13.14 -0.42
CA GLY A 8 -1.00 -12.63 -1.28
C GLY A 8 -1.98 -13.69 -1.78
N SER A 9 -1.93 -14.93 -1.27
CA SER A 9 -2.80 -16.04 -1.72
C SER A 9 -3.74 -16.57 -0.63
N SER A 10 -3.71 -15.98 0.57
CA SER A 10 -4.59 -16.32 1.69
C SER A 10 -5.39 -15.10 2.12
N TYR A 11 -6.57 -15.33 2.68
CA TYR A 11 -7.38 -14.30 3.31
C TYR A 11 -7.09 -14.21 4.82
N THR A 12 -7.11 -13.00 5.38
CA THR A 12 -7.08 -12.70 6.81
C THR A 12 -8.27 -11.81 7.15
N PRO A 13 -9.10 -12.17 8.15
CA PRO A 13 -10.20 -11.33 8.60
C PRO A 13 -9.78 -9.90 8.90
N SER A 14 -10.54 -8.93 8.38
CA SER A 14 -10.23 -7.52 8.53
C SER A 14 -11.48 -6.68 8.79
N ARG A 15 -11.28 -5.54 9.47
CA ARG A 15 -12.27 -4.48 9.56
C ARG A 15 -12.17 -3.62 8.30
N LEU A 16 -13.20 -3.65 7.46
CA LEU A 16 -13.20 -2.85 6.24
C LEU A 16 -13.25 -1.34 6.56
N PRO A 17 -12.37 -0.53 5.96
CA PRO A 17 -12.41 0.93 6.12
C PRO A 17 -13.66 1.52 5.43
N PRO A 18 -14.31 2.54 6.02
CA PRO A 18 -15.45 3.22 5.39
C PRO A 18 -15.13 3.91 4.05
N LYS A 19 -13.90 4.42 3.90
CA LYS A 19 -13.39 5.02 2.65
C LYS A 19 -12.20 4.20 2.13
N PRO A 20 -12.05 4.04 0.80
CA PRO A 20 -10.91 3.33 0.25
C PRO A 20 -9.59 4.02 0.59
N LEU A 21 -8.55 3.25 0.86
CA LEU A 21 -7.19 3.73 1.05
C LEU A 21 -6.62 4.23 -0.29
N GLU A 22 -5.70 5.19 -0.31
CA GLU A 22 -4.95 5.53 -1.53
C GLU A 22 -3.51 4.99 -1.44
N ILE A 23 -3.08 4.28 -2.49
CA ILE A 23 -1.76 3.66 -2.55
C ILE A 23 -1.04 4.14 -3.79
N TRP A 24 0.06 4.87 -3.62
CA TRP A 24 0.95 5.25 -4.70
C TRP A 24 2.05 4.22 -4.82
N ALA A 25 2.09 3.54 -5.96
CA ALA A 25 2.95 2.37 -6.09
C ALA A 25 3.38 2.13 -7.54
N TYR A 26 4.50 1.44 -7.69
CA TYR A 26 5.03 0.98 -8.97
C TYR A 26 5.06 -0.54 -9.00
N GLU A 27 4.40 -1.14 -10.00
CA GLU A 27 4.15 -2.59 -10.00
C GLU A 27 5.39 -3.47 -9.99
N VAL A 28 6.46 -3.00 -10.62
CA VAL A 28 7.73 -3.73 -10.73
C VAL A 28 8.55 -3.61 -9.44
N SER A 29 8.16 -2.73 -8.50
CA SER A 29 8.90 -2.54 -7.25
C SER A 29 8.61 -3.68 -6.26
N PRO A 30 9.66 -4.38 -5.76
CA PRO A 30 9.48 -5.41 -4.73
C PRO A 30 8.91 -4.84 -3.42
N PHE A 31 9.20 -3.58 -3.08
CA PHE A 31 8.65 -2.90 -1.92
C PHE A 31 7.14 -2.59 -2.07
N CYS A 32 6.69 -2.28 -3.28
CA CYS A 32 5.26 -2.13 -3.55
C CYS A 32 4.55 -3.50 -3.56
N LYS A 33 5.24 -4.57 -3.98
CA LYS A 33 4.69 -5.92 -3.96
C LYS A 33 4.34 -6.36 -2.54
N VAL A 34 5.20 -6.12 -1.54
CA VAL A 34 4.91 -6.54 -0.16
C VAL A 34 3.69 -5.84 0.43
N VAL A 35 3.50 -4.55 0.14
CA VAL A 35 2.30 -3.81 0.57
C VAL A 35 1.05 -4.35 -0.13
N ARG A 36 1.13 -4.62 -1.43
CA ARG A 36 0.01 -5.18 -2.21
C ARG A 36 -0.44 -6.54 -1.70
N GLU A 37 0.51 -7.41 -1.37
CA GLU A 37 0.20 -8.72 -0.78
C GLU A 37 -0.64 -8.55 0.49
N VAL A 38 -0.30 -7.60 1.36
CA VAL A 38 -1.05 -7.35 2.60
C VAL A 38 -2.42 -6.72 2.34
N LEU A 39 -2.52 -5.77 1.40
CA LEU A 39 -3.81 -5.19 1.00
C LEU A 39 -4.77 -6.26 0.47
N VAL A 40 -4.24 -7.22 -0.32
CA VAL A 40 -5.02 -8.35 -0.86
C VAL A 40 -5.37 -9.34 0.25
N GLU A 41 -4.41 -9.72 1.09
CA GLU A 41 -4.65 -10.64 2.21
C GLU A 41 -5.72 -10.13 3.17
N LEU A 42 -5.75 -8.82 3.43
CA LEU A 42 -6.74 -8.17 4.28
C LEU A 42 -8.00 -7.69 3.52
N GLU A 43 -8.09 -7.93 2.20
CA GLU A 43 -9.20 -7.49 1.35
C GLU A 43 -9.56 -6.00 1.48
N LEU A 44 -8.54 -5.14 1.68
CA LEU A 44 -8.77 -3.72 1.93
C LEU A 44 -9.07 -2.99 0.61
N PRO A 45 -10.23 -2.30 0.50
CA PRO A 45 -10.54 -1.50 -0.67
C PRO A 45 -9.57 -0.33 -0.77
N HIS A 46 -8.95 -0.17 -1.96
CA HIS A 46 -7.96 0.86 -2.18
C HIS A 46 -7.94 1.37 -3.62
N ILE A 47 -7.59 2.64 -3.78
CA ILE A 47 -7.30 3.29 -5.05
C ILE A 47 -5.80 3.14 -5.32
N TYR A 48 -5.45 2.41 -6.38
CA TYR A 48 -4.06 2.20 -6.78
C TYR A 48 -3.59 3.29 -7.77
N ARG A 49 -2.74 4.20 -7.31
CA ARG A 49 -2.11 5.26 -8.11
C ARG A 49 -0.79 4.76 -8.71
N SER A 50 -0.86 4.17 -9.91
CA SER A 50 0.33 3.65 -10.61
C SER A 50 1.36 4.74 -10.97
N CYS A 51 2.54 4.63 -10.37
CA CYS A 51 3.70 5.52 -10.53
C CYS A 51 4.79 4.92 -11.42
N ALA A 52 4.39 4.21 -12.48
CA ALA A 52 5.28 3.64 -13.48
C ALA A 52 6.24 4.70 -14.06
N ARG A 53 7.38 4.24 -14.61
CA ARG A 53 8.35 5.12 -15.28
C ARG A 53 7.65 5.95 -16.37
N GLY A 54 7.88 7.26 -16.39
CA GLY A 54 7.22 8.21 -17.28
C GLY A 54 5.81 8.66 -16.87
N SER A 55 5.22 8.09 -15.81
CA SER A 55 3.89 8.50 -15.33
C SER A 55 3.92 9.92 -14.76
N PRO A 56 2.98 10.82 -15.15
CA PRO A 56 2.87 12.16 -14.57
C PRO A 56 2.52 12.12 -13.07
N LYS A 57 1.95 11.00 -12.59
CA LYS A 57 1.64 10.77 -11.17
C LYS A 57 2.89 10.84 -10.28
N ARG A 58 4.08 10.59 -10.83
CA ARG A 58 5.34 10.75 -10.08
C ARG A 58 5.58 12.20 -9.67
N GLN A 59 5.29 13.15 -10.58
CA GLN A 59 5.40 14.57 -10.28
C GLN A 59 4.31 15.03 -9.32
N ILE A 60 3.10 14.48 -9.44
CA ILE A 60 2.01 14.76 -8.49
C ILE A 60 2.42 14.34 -7.07
N LEU A 61 2.98 13.13 -6.92
CA LEU A 61 3.47 12.67 -5.62
C LEU A 61 4.62 13.56 -5.13
N TYR A 62 5.62 13.85 -5.98
CA TYR A 62 6.73 14.74 -5.61
C TYR A 62 6.25 16.11 -5.11
N ASN A 63 5.31 16.74 -5.82
CA ASN A 63 4.76 18.04 -5.43
C ASN A 63 4.00 17.95 -4.10
N LYS A 64 3.42 16.79 -3.78
CA LYS A 64 2.68 16.56 -2.54
C LYS A 64 3.60 16.31 -1.34
N THR A 65 4.67 15.53 -1.53
CA THR A 65 5.50 15.01 -0.42
C THR A 65 6.92 15.60 -0.38
N GLY A 66 7.27 16.48 -1.33
CA GLY A 66 8.59 17.11 -1.45
C GLY A 66 9.69 16.22 -2.02
N HIS A 67 9.44 14.92 -2.17
CA HIS A 67 10.33 13.96 -2.80
C HIS A 67 9.53 12.78 -3.36
N PHE A 68 10.08 12.07 -4.35
CA PHE A 68 9.41 10.90 -4.92
C PHE A 68 9.98 9.61 -4.34
N GLN A 69 9.14 8.87 -3.64
CA GLN A 69 9.41 7.51 -3.17
C GLN A 69 8.12 6.69 -3.23
N VAL A 70 8.22 5.38 -3.49
CA VAL A 70 7.08 4.45 -3.47
C VAL A 70 7.48 3.13 -2.81
N PRO A 71 6.57 2.45 -2.06
CA PRO A 71 5.15 2.79 -1.88
C PRO A 71 4.94 4.01 -0.96
N TYR A 72 3.81 4.69 -1.15
CA TYR A 72 3.28 5.71 -0.25
C TYR A 72 1.79 5.43 0.00
N LEU A 73 1.40 5.40 1.27
CA LEU A 73 0.05 5.16 1.74
C LEU A 73 -0.59 6.49 2.16
N GLU A 74 -1.86 6.66 1.79
CA GLU A 74 -2.75 7.64 2.40
C GLU A 74 -4.01 6.94 2.90
N ASP A 75 -4.31 7.13 4.19
CA ASP A 75 -5.50 6.61 4.81
C ASP A 75 -6.44 7.76 5.18
N PRO A 76 -7.52 7.98 4.41
CA PRO A 76 -8.47 9.05 4.69
C PRO A 76 -9.36 8.77 5.90
N ASN A 77 -9.30 7.57 6.48
CA ASN A 77 -10.10 7.18 7.65
C ASN A 77 -9.41 7.57 8.96
N THR A 78 -8.08 7.59 8.99
CA THR A 78 -7.27 7.94 10.17
C THR A 78 -6.48 9.24 9.99
N GLY A 79 -6.34 9.73 8.75
CA GLY A 79 -5.49 10.86 8.40
C GLY A 79 -4.01 10.50 8.22
N VAL A 80 -3.66 9.22 8.36
CA VAL A 80 -2.28 8.73 8.25
C VAL A 80 -1.79 8.83 6.81
N GLN A 81 -0.56 9.31 6.67
CA GLN A 81 0.17 9.41 5.42
C GLN A 81 1.62 8.98 5.68
N MET A 82 2.12 7.97 4.98
CA MET A 82 3.43 7.41 5.29
C MET A 82 4.14 6.75 4.10
N PHE A 83 5.46 6.74 4.18
CA PHE A 83 6.37 5.97 3.34
C PHE A 83 6.74 4.65 4.04
N GLU A 84 7.82 4.03 3.57
CA GLU A 84 8.42 2.81 4.12
C GLU A 84 7.51 1.57 4.08
N SER A 85 7.79 0.67 3.13
CA SER A 85 6.95 -0.50 2.89
C SER A 85 6.76 -1.42 4.11
N ALA A 86 7.77 -1.50 5.00
CA ALA A 86 7.68 -2.30 6.22
C ALA A 86 6.71 -1.68 7.23
N GLU A 87 6.82 -0.36 7.44
CA GLU A 87 5.93 0.40 8.34
C GLU A 87 4.50 0.40 7.82
N ILE A 88 4.30 0.56 6.50
CA ILE A 88 2.97 0.45 5.88
C ILE A 88 2.35 -0.93 6.15
N VAL A 89 3.13 -2.00 6.01
CA VAL A 89 2.64 -3.37 6.27
C VAL A 89 2.24 -3.53 7.73
N GLU A 90 3.07 -3.06 8.66
CA GLU A 90 2.79 -3.10 10.09
C GLU A 90 1.53 -2.30 10.44
N TYR A 91 1.42 -1.08 9.91
CA TYR A 91 0.25 -0.22 10.06
C TYR A 91 -1.04 -0.88 9.59
N LEU A 92 -1.05 -1.44 8.38
CA LEU A 92 -2.25 -2.06 7.81
C LEU A 92 -2.72 -3.24 8.67
N ARG A 93 -1.79 -4.06 9.16
CA ARG A 93 -2.12 -5.18 10.04
C ARG A 93 -2.63 -4.70 11.39
N ALA A 94 -1.91 -3.79 12.04
CA ALA A 94 -2.29 -3.26 13.35
C ALA A 94 -3.66 -2.54 13.33
N THR A 95 -3.97 -1.85 12.23
CA THR A 95 -5.18 -1.03 12.12
C THR A 95 -6.40 -1.85 11.71
N TYR A 96 -6.22 -2.79 10.78
CA TYR A 96 -7.34 -3.42 10.10
C TYR A 96 -7.48 -4.93 10.31
N ALA A 97 -6.43 -5.66 10.70
CA ALA A 97 -6.61 -7.09 10.98
C ALA A 97 -7.49 -7.29 12.22
N VAL A 98 -8.40 -8.27 12.15
CA VAL A 98 -9.14 -8.75 13.32
C VAL A 98 -8.33 -9.89 13.93
N GLN A 99 -8.07 -9.82 15.24
CA GLN A 99 -7.41 -10.90 15.99
C GLN A 99 -8.33 -12.10 16.14
#